data_AF-A0A7S1Q5N7-F1
#
_entry.id   AF-A0A7S1Q5N7-F1
#
_cell.length_a   1.000
_cell.length_b   1.000
_cell.length_c   1.000
_cell.angle_alpha   90.00
_cell.angle_beta   90.00
_cell.angle_gamma   90.00
#
_symmetry.space_group_name_H-M   'P 1'
#
loop_
_entity.id
_entity.type
_entity.pdbx_description
1 polymer ?
#
loop_
_entity_poly.entity_id
_entity_poly.type
_entity_poly.pdbx_seq_one_letter_code
_entity_poly.pdbx_strand_id
1 'polypeptide(L)'
;MSTFLRRSKVDIKQVGAFLGEAFSLSHTIRLEFINSVVLQNTGVVSALIQVFHMLQLPDDLQKINRLVHGVARIWWRQHERMLKDAIGNAGQRKPPQRPGAVGPPGGPQLHLDEELTGLELKSYLTSSDALHQIMFSTVMLHWYMYKDGSGPRRDLEYAQWKKLNEGIETGGGDVPEHVQNQIHTLVSKAFIPELAVATVGNATGSGETAGGPDAGGGHGPGDDSMGNVLAERPPRSNLLTPYAAAEGWAQMVGGGFPRPSGMTGVQTVTYRHVSSIFSEITHNTSGLPRSPLGAPGESALSAPASRGPAEATATHAVSKRDDFAWVSLCYTLLFFSAAPQTGAPYAFVELRKVCVANLDQESLIMSLVGAPESEDTEADLVAAGGAAAPADGDRSPSASNKAAAQTPVTIVLLLPDGRWQELNLQKLDLRVPTAGELAMWSTHLIAASQGRVARPSPPKPGGGGSRPSPRPDGGVEGEPGQATV
;
A
#
# COMPACT_ATOMS: atom_id res chain seq x y z
N MET A 1 -11.51 -5.12 -11.26
CA MET A 1 -10.10 -5.13 -10.77
C MET A 1 -9.51 -6.55 -10.76
N SER A 2 -10.14 -7.53 -10.11
CA SER A 2 -9.63 -8.92 -10.07
C SER A 2 -9.43 -9.53 -11.47
N THR A 3 -10.39 -9.33 -12.39
CA THR A 3 -10.26 -9.76 -13.80
C THR A 3 -9.09 -9.09 -14.51
N PHE A 4 -8.74 -7.85 -14.14
CA PHE A 4 -7.57 -7.17 -14.68
C PHE A 4 -6.31 -7.90 -14.21
N LEU A 5 -6.11 -8.07 -12.90
CA LEU A 5 -4.94 -8.77 -12.33
C LEU A 5 -4.73 -10.19 -12.90
N ARG A 6 -5.79 -10.88 -13.33
CA ARG A 6 -5.71 -12.20 -13.96
C ARG A 6 -5.37 -12.18 -15.45
N ARG A 7 -5.73 -11.11 -16.17
CA ARG A 7 -5.63 -11.03 -17.63
C ARG A 7 -4.43 -10.23 -18.11
N SER A 8 -4.00 -9.23 -17.35
CA SER A 8 -2.79 -8.49 -17.70
C SER A 8 -1.56 -9.33 -17.37
N LYS A 9 -0.50 -9.21 -18.19
CA LYS A 9 0.83 -9.81 -17.97
C LYS A 9 1.53 -9.17 -16.76
N VAL A 10 0.82 -9.00 -15.65
CA VAL A 10 1.34 -8.43 -14.42
C VAL A 10 2.25 -9.46 -13.79
N ASP A 11 3.40 -9.01 -13.30
CA ASP A 11 4.30 -9.86 -12.54
C ASP A 11 3.58 -10.35 -11.27
N ILE A 12 3.36 -11.66 -11.18
CA ILE A 12 2.70 -12.33 -10.05
C ILE A 12 3.42 -12.08 -8.72
N LYS A 13 4.72 -11.75 -8.75
CA LYS A 13 5.50 -11.36 -7.57
C LYS A 13 5.06 -10.00 -7.04
N GLN A 14 4.88 -9.03 -7.94
CA GLN A 14 4.38 -7.70 -7.56
C GLN A 14 2.95 -7.77 -7.06
N VAL A 15 2.11 -8.63 -7.65
CA VAL A 15 0.74 -8.85 -7.16
C VAL A 15 0.76 -9.38 -5.73
N GLY A 16 1.51 -10.45 -5.45
CA GLY A 16 1.61 -11.00 -4.08
C GLY A 16 2.15 -9.98 -3.08
N ALA A 17 3.22 -9.26 -3.45
CA ALA A 17 3.81 -8.22 -2.61
C ALA A 17 2.83 -7.07 -2.30
N PHE A 18 2.04 -6.63 -3.29
CA PHE A 18 1.04 -5.59 -3.15
C PHE A 18 -0.15 -6.06 -2.30
N LEU A 19 -0.71 -7.24 -2.58
CA LEU A 19 -1.87 -7.79 -1.85
C LEU A 19 -1.55 -8.12 -0.39
N GLY A 20 -0.28 -8.34 -0.06
CA GLY A 20 0.19 -8.51 1.31
C GLY A 20 0.34 -7.21 2.11
N GLU A 21 0.28 -6.04 1.46
CA GLU A 21 0.47 -4.76 2.15
C GLU A 21 -0.58 -4.46 3.23
N ALA A 22 -0.21 -3.56 4.14
CA ALA A 22 -1.06 -3.14 5.26
C ALA A 22 -2.10 -2.09 4.85
N PHE A 23 -2.00 -1.57 3.62
CA PHE A 23 -2.88 -0.52 3.13
C PHE A 23 -4.30 -1.03 2.99
N SER A 24 -5.25 -0.17 3.33
CA SER A 24 -6.68 -0.42 3.16
C SER A 24 -7.08 -0.86 1.76
N LEU A 25 -6.59 -0.16 0.74
CA LEU A 25 -6.84 -0.52 -0.65
C LEU A 25 -6.33 -1.93 -0.96
N SER A 26 -5.15 -2.29 -0.47
CA SER A 26 -4.59 -3.63 -0.61
C SER A 26 -5.48 -4.67 0.09
N HIS A 27 -5.96 -4.38 1.30
CA HIS A 27 -6.89 -5.24 2.02
C HIS A 27 -8.16 -5.54 1.21
N THR A 28 -8.83 -4.50 0.69
CA THR A 28 -10.04 -4.64 -0.12
C THR A 28 -9.75 -5.43 -1.40
N ILE A 29 -8.68 -5.10 -2.13
CA ILE A 29 -8.32 -5.81 -3.36
C ILE A 29 -7.93 -7.25 -3.06
N ARG A 30 -7.24 -7.54 -1.94
CA ARG A 30 -6.89 -8.90 -1.50
C ARG A 30 -8.14 -9.75 -1.29
N LEU A 31 -9.13 -9.24 -0.56
CA LEU A 31 -10.37 -9.98 -0.33
C LEU A 31 -11.15 -10.22 -1.62
N GLU A 32 -11.26 -9.23 -2.50
CA GLU A 32 -11.91 -9.37 -3.81
C GLU A 32 -11.17 -10.34 -4.74
N PHE A 33 -9.84 -10.29 -4.73
CA PHE A 33 -9.00 -11.20 -5.48
C PHE A 33 -9.22 -12.65 -5.02
N ILE A 34 -9.09 -12.92 -3.72
CA ILE A 34 -9.27 -14.27 -3.16
C ILE A 34 -10.71 -14.75 -3.34
N ASN A 35 -11.71 -13.87 -3.18
CA ASN A 35 -13.12 -14.21 -3.39
C ASN A 35 -13.44 -14.65 -4.83
N SER A 36 -12.63 -14.23 -5.81
CA SER A 36 -12.76 -14.68 -7.19
C SER A 36 -12.16 -16.07 -7.45
N VAL A 37 -11.48 -16.68 -6.47
CA VAL A 37 -11.00 -18.07 -6.53
C VAL A 37 -12.09 -19.00 -5.99
N VAL A 38 -12.37 -20.08 -6.72
CA VAL A 38 -13.36 -21.09 -6.31
C VAL A 38 -12.68 -22.06 -5.35
N LEU A 39 -12.87 -21.85 -4.05
CA LEU A 39 -12.27 -22.67 -2.98
C LEU A 39 -13.23 -23.76 -2.50
N GLN A 40 -14.34 -24.00 -3.19
CA GLN A 40 -15.33 -25.02 -2.82
C GLN A 40 -14.71 -26.41 -2.93
N ASN A 41 -14.96 -27.27 -1.94
CA ASN A 41 -14.43 -28.65 -1.90
C ASN A 41 -12.90 -28.71 -1.95
N THR A 42 -12.23 -27.71 -1.38
CA THR A 42 -10.78 -27.74 -1.15
C THR A 42 -10.49 -28.02 0.31
N GLY A 43 -9.33 -28.61 0.59
CA GLY A 43 -8.75 -28.71 1.92
C GLY A 43 -7.80 -27.54 2.21
N VAL A 44 -6.97 -27.66 3.25
CA VAL A 44 -6.00 -26.63 3.66
C VAL A 44 -4.92 -26.41 2.58
N VAL A 45 -4.27 -27.48 2.14
CA VAL A 45 -3.16 -27.47 1.19
C VAL A 45 -3.67 -27.11 -0.21
N SER A 46 -4.75 -27.76 -0.68
CA SER A 46 -5.31 -27.44 -2.01
C SER A 46 -5.84 -26.01 -2.11
N ALA A 47 -6.45 -25.45 -1.05
CA ALA A 47 -6.86 -24.05 -1.04
C ALA A 47 -5.67 -23.09 -1.17
N LEU A 48 -4.58 -23.35 -0.43
CA LEU A 48 -3.37 -22.53 -0.49
C LEU A 48 -2.71 -22.62 -1.86
N ILE A 49 -2.57 -23.83 -2.41
CA ILE A 49 -2.05 -24.05 -3.78
C ILE A 49 -2.90 -23.26 -4.78
N GLN A 50 -4.23 -23.38 -4.73
CA GLN A 50 -5.09 -22.74 -5.73
C GLN A 50 -5.00 -21.21 -5.70
N VAL A 51 -4.84 -20.60 -4.52
CA VAL A 51 -4.65 -19.14 -4.41
C VAL A 51 -3.24 -18.72 -4.82
N PHE A 52 -2.21 -19.43 -4.36
CA PHE A 52 -0.81 -19.08 -4.64
C PHE A 52 -0.29 -19.55 -5.99
N HIS A 53 -1.08 -20.34 -6.72
CA HIS A 53 -0.91 -20.51 -8.15
C HIS A 53 -1.15 -19.19 -8.92
N MET A 54 -1.95 -18.29 -8.34
CA MET A 54 -2.31 -17.02 -8.96
C MET A 54 -1.49 -15.81 -8.48
N LEU A 55 -0.69 -15.97 -7.42
CA LEU A 55 0.19 -14.93 -6.87
C LEU A 55 1.40 -15.59 -6.22
N GLN A 56 2.59 -14.99 -6.33
CA GLN A 56 3.74 -15.50 -5.59
C GLN A 56 3.66 -15.08 -4.12
N LEU A 57 3.96 -16.01 -3.20
CA LEU A 57 4.11 -15.67 -1.78
C LEU A 57 5.25 -14.65 -1.58
N PRO A 58 4.98 -13.51 -0.91
CA PRO A 58 6.01 -12.51 -0.62
C PRO A 58 7.03 -13.04 0.40
N ASP A 59 8.22 -12.45 0.41
CA ASP A 59 9.32 -12.74 1.35
C ASP A 59 9.00 -12.34 2.81
N ASP A 60 8.11 -11.36 2.98
CA ASP A 60 7.71 -10.82 4.26
C ASP A 60 6.62 -11.69 4.94
N LEU A 61 6.93 -12.23 6.12
CA LEU A 61 6.02 -13.08 6.92
C LEU A 61 4.72 -12.37 7.32
N GLN A 62 4.73 -11.06 7.56
CA GLN A 62 3.51 -10.30 7.87
C GLN A 62 2.61 -10.21 6.65
N LYS A 63 3.19 -10.07 5.47
CA LYS A 63 2.45 -10.11 4.20
C LYS A 63 1.85 -11.49 3.95
N ILE A 64 2.63 -12.55 4.15
CA ILE A 64 2.15 -13.95 4.07
C ILE A 64 0.97 -14.13 5.03
N ASN A 65 1.14 -13.76 6.30
CA ASN A 65 0.10 -13.89 7.33
C ASN A 65 -1.22 -13.25 6.90
N ARG A 66 -1.18 -12.02 6.35
CA ARG A 66 -2.36 -11.31 5.86
C ARG A 66 -3.01 -11.97 4.64
N LEU A 67 -2.20 -12.52 3.72
CA LEU A 67 -2.69 -13.28 2.57
C LEU A 67 -3.41 -14.54 3.02
N VAL A 68 -2.76 -15.35 3.87
CA VAL A 68 -3.33 -16.59 4.40
C VAL A 68 -4.60 -16.34 5.21
N HIS A 69 -4.63 -15.29 6.03
CA HIS A 69 -5.84 -14.87 6.74
C HIS A 69 -6.97 -14.52 5.75
N GLY A 70 -6.66 -13.84 4.65
CA GLY A 70 -7.61 -13.61 3.56
C GLY A 70 -8.17 -14.90 2.97
N VAL A 71 -7.31 -15.90 2.74
CA VAL A 71 -7.71 -17.23 2.23
C VAL A 71 -8.67 -17.92 3.19
N ALA A 72 -8.30 -18.01 4.47
CA ALA A 72 -9.11 -18.64 5.50
C ALA A 72 -10.50 -18.00 5.63
N ARG A 73 -10.59 -16.66 5.67
CA ARG A 73 -11.89 -15.96 5.76
C ARG A 73 -12.79 -16.21 4.56
N ILE A 74 -12.24 -16.17 3.35
CA ILE A 74 -13.02 -16.41 2.13
C ILE A 74 -13.44 -17.88 2.03
N TRP A 75 -12.53 -18.82 2.31
CA TRP A 75 -12.83 -20.25 2.35
C TRP A 75 -13.97 -20.54 3.32
N TRP A 76 -13.89 -19.98 4.54
CA TRP A 76 -14.90 -20.17 5.58
C TRP A 76 -16.28 -19.70 5.13
N ARG A 77 -16.36 -18.48 4.59
CA ARG A 77 -17.59 -17.87 4.06
C ARG A 77 -18.17 -18.64 2.88
N GLN A 78 -17.34 -19.18 1.99
CA GLN A 78 -17.82 -20.02 0.89
C GLN A 78 -18.49 -21.30 1.41
N HIS A 79 -17.88 -21.97 2.40
CA HIS A 79 -18.44 -23.19 2.95
C HIS A 79 -19.63 -22.98 3.90
N GLU A 80 -19.75 -21.83 4.57
CA GLU A 80 -20.99 -21.47 5.28
C GLU A 80 -22.18 -21.32 4.33
N ARG A 81 -21.96 -20.72 3.15
CA ARG A 81 -22.99 -20.61 2.11
C ARG A 81 -23.37 -22.00 1.58
N MET A 82 -22.39 -22.84 1.28
CA MET A 82 -22.65 -24.23 0.85
C MET A 82 -23.44 -25.04 1.91
N LEU A 83 -23.11 -24.88 3.19
CA LEU A 83 -23.82 -25.56 4.28
C LEU A 83 -25.28 -25.09 4.36
N LYS A 84 -25.53 -23.78 4.26
CA LYS A 84 -26.89 -23.22 4.21
C LYS A 84 -27.68 -23.73 3.01
N ASP A 85 -27.05 -23.79 1.84
CA ASP A 85 -27.67 -24.32 0.61
C ASP A 85 -27.96 -25.82 0.72
N ALA A 86 -27.09 -26.59 1.38
CA ALA A 86 -27.31 -28.02 1.61
C ALA A 86 -28.51 -28.26 2.54
N ILE A 87 -28.63 -27.49 3.62
CA ILE A 87 -29.76 -27.57 4.56
C ILE A 87 -31.06 -27.14 3.88
N GLY A 88 -31.05 -26.02 3.14
CA GLY A 88 -32.23 -25.52 2.43
C GLY A 88 -32.76 -26.47 1.34
N ASN A 89 -31.85 -27.17 0.65
CA ASN A 89 -32.22 -28.10 -0.42
C ASN A 89 -32.55 -29.52 0.06
N ALA A 90 -32.29 -29.87 1.32
CA ALA A 90 -32.56 -31.20 1.87
C ALA A 90 -34.06 -31.57 1.83
N GLY A 91 -34.96 -30.57 1.82
CA GLY A 91 -36.40 -30.78 1.69
C GLY A 91 -36.90 -31.07 0.26
N GLN A 92 -36.07 -30.88 -0.78
CA GLN A 92 -36.53 -30.98 -2.18
C GLN A 92 -35.69 -31.91 -3.08
N ARG A 93 -34.61 -32.52 -2.58
CA ARG A 93 -33.71 -33.30 -3.44
C ARG A 93 -33.97 -34.81 -3.40
N LYS A 94 -34.41 -35.32 -4.56
CA LYS A 94 -34.21 -36.71 -5.00
C LYS A 94 -32.70 -37.05 -4.92
N PRO A 95 -32.30 -38.23 -4.42
CA PRO A 95 -30.90 -38.57 -4.15
C PRO A 95 -30.00 -38.34 -5.37
N PRO A 96 -28.90 -37.58 -5.24
CA PRO A 96 -28.01 -37.27 -6.35
C PRO A 96 -27.26 -38.52 -6.79
N GLN A 97 -27.45 -38.91 -8.06
CA GLN A 97 -26.53 -39.82 -8.74
C GLN A 97 -25.16 -39.14 -8.77
N ARG A 98 -24.13 -39.79 -8.18
CA ARG A 98 -22.74 -39.33 -8.22
C ARG A 98 -22.35 -39.01 -9.66
N PRO A 99 -22.07 -37.75 -10.03
CA PRO A 99 -21.50 -37.44 -11.33
C PRO A 99 -20.07 -37.98 -11.32
N GLY A 100 -19.74 -38.87 -12.26
CA GLY A 100 -18.35 -39.27 -12.51
C GLY A 100 -17.54 -38.02 -12.85
N ALA A 101 -16.69 -37.59 -11.93
CA ALA A 101 -15.86 -36.41 -12.07
C ALA A 101 -14.77 -36.68 -13.12
N VAL A 102 -15.04 -36.33 -14.37
CA VAL A 102 -14.02 -36.22 -15.42
C VAL A 102 -13.34 -34.86 -15.23
N GLY A 103 -12.24 -34.85 -14.47
CA GLY A 103 -11.40 -33.66 -14.32
C GLY A 103 -10.67 -33.29 -15.62
N PRO A 104 -10.27 -32.03 -15.78
CA PRO A 104 -9.50 -31.58 -16.94
C PRO A 104 -8.15 -32.31 -17.01
N PRO A 105 -7.76 -32.85 -18.19
CA PRO A 105 -6.52 -33.60 -18.34
C PRO A 105 -5.32 -32.67 -18.45
N GLY A 106 -4.24 -32.92 -17.69
CA GLY A 106 -2.90 -32.50 -18.10
C GLY A 106 -1.95 -31.90 -17.07
N GLY A 107 -2.28 -31.83 -15.78
CA GLY A 107 -1.31 -31.45 -14.73
C GLY A 107 -0.75 -32.67 -14.01
N PRO A 108 0.52 -32.66 -13.54
CA PRO A 108 0.98 -33.63 -12.55
C PRO A 108 0.14 -33.45 -11.28
N GLN A 109 -0.91 -34.27 -11.15
CA GLN A 109 -1.75 -34.31 -9.97
C GLN A 109 -0.90 -34.91 -8.86
N LEU A 110 -0.39 -34.05 -7.97
CA LEU A 110 -0.15 -34.48 -6.61
C LEU A 110 -1.42 -35.21 -6.16
N HIS A 111 -1.28 -36.43 -5.62
CA HIS A 111 -2.40 -37.22 -5.09
C HIS A 111 -3.00 -36.50 -3.87
N LEU A 112 -3.77 -35.44 -4.15
CA LEU A 112 -4.54 -34.65 -3.20
C LEU A 112 -5.85 -35.35 -2.84
N ASP A 113 -6.10 -36.55 -3.37
CA ASP A 113 -7.29 -37.35 -3.10
C ASP A 113 -7.41 -37.79 -1.63
N GLU A 114 -6.29 -37.77 -0.89
CA GLU A 114 -6.23 -38.08 0.54
C GLU A 114 -6.54 -36.88 1.45
N GLU A 115 -6.69 -35.68 0.88
CA GLU A 115 -6.93 -34.47 1.67
C GLU A 115 -8.39 -34.39 2.15
N LEU A 116 -8.60 -34.11 3.44
CA LEU A 116 -9.90 -33.69 3.93
C LEU A 116 -10.32 -32.37 3.29
N THR A 117 -11.44 -32.39 2.56
CA THR A 117 -11.92 -31.26 1.78
C THR A 117 -13.34 -30.82 2.17
N GLY A 118 -13.69 -29.60 1.78
CA GLY A 118 -15.09 -29.19 1.73
C GLY A 118 -15.76 -29.06 3.10
N LEU A 119 -17.01 -29.52 3.17
CA LEU A 119 -17.81 -29.51 4.40
C LEU A 119 -17.29 -30.50 5.45
N GLU A 120 -16.52 -31.52 5.04
CA GLU A 120 -15.91 -32.48 5.97
C GLU A 120 -14.79 -31.82 6.76
N LEU A 121 -13.86 -31.10 6.09
CA LEU A 121 -12.86 -30.32 6.81
C LEU A 121 -13.50 -29.27 7.73
N LYS A 122 -14.58 -28.60 7.27
CA LYS A 122 -15.28 -27.58 8.06
C LYS A 122 -15.85 -28.14 9.37
N SER A 123 -16.27 -29.40 9.42
CA SER A 123 -16.88 -29.97 10.64
C SER A 123 -15.86 -30.18 11.76
N TYR A 124 -14.57 -30.24 11.44
CA TYR A 124 -13.48 -30.40 12.39
C TYR A 124 -12.85 -29.08 12.87
N LEU A 125 -13.31 -27.95 12.34
CA LEU A 125 -12.78 -26.64 12.67
C LEU A 125 -13.88 -25.79 13.31
N THR A 126 -13.54 -25.12 14.40
CA THR A 126 -14.49 -24.28 15.14
C THR A 126 -14.63 -22.85 14.58
N SER A 127 -13.59 -22.31 13.93
CA SER A 127 -13.57 -20.92 13.48
C SER A 127 -12.69 -20.68 12.24
N SER A 128 -12.88 -19.52 11.59
CA SER A 128 -11.98 -19.06 10.53
C SER A 128 -10.56 -18.78 11.03
N ASP A 129 -10.41 -18.47 12.31
CA ASP A 129 -9.12 -18.15 12.91
C ASP A 129 -8.31 -19.43 13.13
N ALA A 130 -8.95 -20.52 13.60
CA ALA A 130 -8.32 -21.84 13.65
C ALA A 130 -7.85 -22.30 12.26
N LEU A 131 -8.68 -22.08 11.23
CA LEU A 131 -8.32 -22.34 9.84
C LEU A 131 -7.14 -21.47 9.36
N HIS A 132 -7.10 -20.19 9.74
CA HIS A 132 -6.00 -19.29 9.41
C HIS A 132 -4.68 -19.76 10.05
N GLN A 133 -4.71 -20.11 11.34
CA GLN A 133 -3.52 -20.59 12.06
C GLN A 133 -2.98 -21.88 11.45
N ILE A 134 -3.84 -22.88 11.18
CA ILE A 134 -3.39 -24.14 10.56
C ILE A 134 -2.89 -23.93 9.13
N MET A 135 -3.52 -23.05 8.33
CA MET A 135 -3.01 -22.70 7.01
C MET A 135 -1.65 -22.00 7.09
N PHE A 136 -1.45 -21.11 8.07
CA PHE A 136 -0.19 -20.39 8.24
C PHE A 136 0.93 -21.35 8.70
N SER A 137 0.66 -22.22 9.67
CA SER A 137 1.62 -23.23 10.13
C SER A 137 1.95 -24.25 9.03
N THR A 138 1.03 -24.51 8.10
CA THR A 138 1.26 -25.32 6.90
C THR A 138 2.25 -24.65 5.94
N VAL A 139 2.11 -23.35 5.68
CA VAL A 139 3.08 -22.57 4.88
C VAL A 139 4.45 -22.57 5.56
N MET A 140 4.50 -22.39 6.89
CA MET A 140 5.75 -22.41 7.65
C MET A 140 6.42 -23.79 7.67
N LEU A 141 5.64 -24.87 7.74
CA LEU A 141 6.13 -26.25 7.63
C LEU A 141 6.81 -26.47 6.28
N HIS A 142 6.13 -26.11 5.18
CA HIS A 142 6.70 -26.22 3.84
C HIS A 142 7.99 -25.41 3.70
N TRP A 143 7.97 -24.15 4.13
CA TRP A 143 9.14 -23.28 4.07
C TRP A 143 10.30 -23.81 4.92
N TYR A 144 10.04 -24.37 6.10
CA TYR A 144 11.06 -25.00 6.92
C TYR A 144 11.70 -26.20 6.23
N MET A 145 10.88 -27.09 5.64
CA MET A 145 11.35 -28.33 5.03
C MET A 145 12.12 -28.11 3.72
N TYR A 146 11.65 -27.19 2.88
CA TYR A 146 12.18 -27.06 1.52
C TYR A 146 12.82 -25.71 1.20
N LYS A 147 12.61 -24.67 2.04
CA LYS A 147 12.97 -23.29 1.73
C LYS A 147 12.38 -22.85 0.39
N ASP A 148 13.22 -22.51 -0.58
CA ASP A 148 12.88 -22.15 -1.96
C ASP A 148 13.13 -23.29 -2.96
N GLY A 149 13.37 -24.51 -2.46
CA GLY A 149 13.72 -25.69 -3.26
C GLY A 149 15.20 -25.80 -3.62
N SER A 150 16.03 -24.80 -3.27
CA SER A 150 17.47 -24.81 -3.59
C SER A 150 18.35 -25.50 -2.53
N GLY A 151 17.81 -25.71 -1.33
CA GLY A 151 18.55 -26.25 -0.19
C GLY A 151 18.35 -27.75 0.05
N PRO A 152 19.19 -28.38 0.89
CA PRO A 152 18.92 -29.72 1.37
C PRO A 152 17.59 -29.73 2.13
N ARG A 153 16.77 -30.74 1.85
CA ARG A 153 15.52 -30.97 2.55
C ARG A 153 15.79 -31.13 4.05
N ARG A 154 15.03 -30.39 4.86
CA ARG A 154 14.94 -30.59 6.30
C ARG A 154 13.71 -31.41 6.62
N ASP A 155 13.78 -32.17 7.70
CA ASP A 155 12.63 -32.90 8.20
C ASP A 155 12.17 -32.27 9.52
N LEU A 156 10.85 -32.10 9.67
CA LEU A 156 10.20 -31.75 10.92
C LEU A 156 9.24 -32.88 11.26
N GLU A 157 9.48 -33.55 12.38
CA GLU A 157 8.64 -34.67 12.80
C GLU A 157 7.20 -34.21 13.06
N TYR A 158 6.23 -35.07 12.73
CA TYR A 158 4.80 -34.78 12.93
C TYR A 158 4.49 -34.35 14.37
N ALA A 159 5.02 -35.05 15.37
CA ALA A 159 4.79 -34.72 16.77
C ALA A 159 5.26 -33.31 17.14
N GLN A 160 6.36 -32.83 16.55
CA GLN A 160 6.89 -31.49 16.79
C GLN A 160 6.01 -30.43 16.14
N TRP A 161 5.58 -30.65 14.89
CA TRP A 161 4.68 -29.73 14.20
C TRP A 161 3.27 -29.70 14.83
N LYS A 162 2.73 -30.85 15.26
CA LYS A 162 1.48 -30.95 16.02
C LYS A 162 1.53 -30.11 17.30
N LYS A 163 2.63 -30.19 18.04
CA LYS A 163 2.84 -29.39 19.26
C LYS A 163 2.81 -27.88 19.01
N LEU A 164 3.26 -27.42 17.84
CA LEU A 164 3.17 -26.00 17.45
C LEU A 164 1.72 -25.54 17.17
N ASN A 165 0.81 -26.49 16.94
CA ASN A 165 -0.59 -26.26 16.64
C ASN A 165 -1.52 -26.60 17.83
N GLU A 166 -0.96 -26.80 19.04
CA GLU A 166 -1.76 -26.99 20.26
C GLU A 166 -2.47 -25.67 20.64
N GLY A 167 -3.75 -25.76 21.00
CA GLY A 167 -4.57 -24.65 21.49
C GLY A 167 -4.95 -23.60 20.44
N ILE A 168 -4.88 -23.92 19.14
CA ILE A 168 -5.20 -22.96 18.07
C ILE A 168 -6.71 -22.71 17.90
N GLU A 169 -7.58 -23.55 18.46
CA GLU A 169 -9.02 -23.33 18.42
C GLU A 169 -9.50 -22.33 19.48
N THR A 170 -10.62 -21.67 19.21
CA THR A 170 -11.26 -20.76 20.17
C THR A 170 -11.64 -21.53 21.43
N GLY A 171 -11.05 -21.17 22.57
CA GLY A 171 -11.22 -21.88 23.84
C GLY A 171 -10.10 -22.85 24.18
N GLY A 172 -9.00 -22.84 23.42
CA GLY A 172 -7.82 -23.68 23.69
C GLY A 172 -7.99 -25.14 23.26
N GLY A 173 -8.97 -25.42 22.40
CA GLY A 173 -9.11 -26.73 21.77
C GLY A 173 -8.03 -26.99 20.71
N ASP A 174 -7.85 -28.25 20.37
CA ASP A 174 -6.90 -28.71 19.35
C ASP A 174 -7.65 -29.15 18.10
N VAL A 175 -7.07 -28.84 16.93
CA VAL A 175 -7.53 -29.44 15.67
C VAL A 175 -7.29 -30.95 15.71
N PRO A 176 -8.26 -31.80 15.32
CA PRO A 176 -8.10 -33.25 15.42
C PRO A 176 -6.83 -33.79 14.74
N GLU A 177 -6.22 -34.79 15.39
CA GLU A 177 -4.92 -35.35 14.99
C GLU A 177 -4.91 -35.84 13.53
N HIS A 178 -5.97 -36.52 13.10
CA HIS A 178 -6.06 -37.06 11.75
C HIS A 178 -6.05 -35.96 10.66
N VAL A 179 -6.64 -34.77 10.93
CA VAL A 179 -6.60 -33.61 10.03
C VAL A 179 -5.17 -33.09 9.90
N GLN A 180 -4.52 -32.86 11.06
CA GLN A 180 -3.14 -32.38 11.12
C GLN A 180 -2.19 -33.38 10.44
N ASN A 181 -2.32 -34.68 10.72
CA ASN A 181 -1.45 -35.71 10.16
C ASN A 181 -1.55 -35.80 8.63
N GLN A 182 -2.74 -35.65 8.06
CA GLN A 182 -2.92 -35.60 6.61
C GLN A 182 -2.22 -34.39 5.99
N ILE A 183 -2.39 -33.20 6.57
CA ILE A 183 -1.73 -31.97 6.11
C ILE A 183 -0.21 -32.13 6.14
N HIS A 184 0.33 -32.59 7.28
CA HIS A 184 1.77 -32.82 7.44
C HIS A 184 2.30 -33.85 6.44
N THR A 185 1.59 -34.96 6.27
CA THR A 185 1.95 -36.01 5.31
C THR A 185 1.99 -35.45 3.88
N LEU A 186 0.99 -34.67 3.47
CA LEU A 186 0.92 -34.06 2.14
C LEU A 186 2.10 -33.10 1.89
N VAL A 187 2.37 -32.18 2.84
CA VAL A 187 3.48 -31.24 2.72
C VAL A 187 4.83 -31.96 2.76
N SER A 188 4.97 -33.01 3.56
CA SER A 188 6.22 -33.77 3.70
C SER A 188 6.53 -34.67 2.50
N LYS A 189 5.55 -34.98 1.64
CA LYS A 189 5.73 -35.88 0.49
C LYS A 189 6.55 -35.21 -0.64
N ALA A 190 6.30 -33.94 -0.94
CA ALA A 190 6.93 -33.27 -2.07
C ALA A 190 7.06 -31.75 -1.88
N PHE A 191 8.00 -31.16 -2.62
CA PHE A 191 8.08 -29.71 -2.76
C PHE A 191 6.88 -29.17 -3.55
N ILE A 192 6.16 -28.22 -2.96
CA ILE A 192 5.02 -27.53 -3.57
C ILE A 192 5.50 -26.14 -4.05
N PRO A 193 5.66 -25.90 -5.36
CA PRO A 193 6.20 -24.63 -5.88
C PRO A 193 5.39 -23.40 -5.47
N GLU A 194 4.06 -23.53 -5.41
CA GLU A 194 3.14 -22.45 -5.04
C GLU A 194 3.31 -21.99 -3.59
N LEU A 195 3.82 -22.86 -2.71
CA LEU A 195 4.09 -22.51 -1.30
C LEU A 195 5.51 -21.96 -1.09
N ALA A 196 6.34 -21.91 -2.14
CA ALA A 196 7.68 -21.36 -2.03
C ALA A 196 7.63 -19.84 -1.79
N VAL A 197 8.24 -19.42 -0.69
CA VAL A 197 8.42 -18.00 -0.37
C VAL A 197 9.36 -17.38 -1.39
N ALA A 198 8.98 -16.23 -1.97
CA ALA A 198 9.83 -15.53 -2.91
C ALA A 198 11.16 -15.18 -2.24
N THR A 199 12.25 -15.83 -2.61
CA THR A 199 13.57 -15.39 -2.18
C THR A 199 13.85 -14.07 -2.90
N VAL A 200 14.30 -13.04 -2.16
CA VAL A 200 14.86 -11.81 -2.75
C VAL A 200 16.21 -12.16 -3.37
N GLY A 201 16.18 -12.98 -4.41
CA GLY A 201 17.36 -13.44 -5.12
C GLY A 201 17.74 -12.40 -6.16
N ASN A 202 18.82 -11.66 -5.87
CA ASN A 202 19.79 -11.07 -6.79
C ASN A 202 19.41 -11.04 -8.29
N ALA A 203 18.31 -10.37 -8.66
CA ALA A 203 18.03 -10.03 -10.06
C ALA A 203 18.98 -8.92 -10.57
N THR A 204 19.98 -8.56 -9.78
CA THR A 204 21.16 -7.80 -10.20
C THR A 204 22.18 -8.77 -10.81
N GLY A 205 22.14 -8.96 -12.13
CA GLY A 205 23.38 -9.30 -12.84
C GLY A 205 23.41 -10.52 -13.75
N SER A 206 22.29 -11.08 -14.22
CA SER A 206 22.33 -11.94 -15.42
C SER A 206 22.35 -11.08 -16.70
N GLY A 207 23.29 -10.14 -16.76
CA GLY A 207 23.74 -9.58 -18.02
C GLY A 207 24.85 -10.49 -18.54
N GLU A 208 24.55 -11.30 -19.55
CA GLU A 208 25.53 -11.98 -20.37
C GLU A 208 26.60 -10.98 -20.82
N THR A 209 27.74 -10.99 -20.16
CA THR A 209 28.99 -10.53 -20.74
C THR A 209 29.83 -11.78 -20.99
N ALA A 210 29.91 -12.15 -22.25
CA ALA A 210 30.90 -13.09 -22.74
C ALA A 210 32.30 -12.50 -22.53
N GLY A 211 33.11 -13.20 -21.75
CA GLY A 211 34.55 -12.97 -21.57
C GLY A 211 34.99 -13.96 -20.50
N GLY A 212 35.63 -15.08 -20.82
CA GLY A 212 36.88 -15.22 -21.54
C GLY A 212 37.77 -16.05 -20.62
N PRO A 213 38.48 -17.09 -21.09
CA PRO A 213 39.22 -17.98 -20.23
C PRO A 213 40.51 -17.27 -19.79
N ASP A 214 40.67 -17.04 -18.48
CA ASP A 214 42.00 -16.80 -17.95
C ASP A 214 42.26 -17.65 -16.71
N ALA A 215 43.41 -18.29 -16.78
CA ALA A 215 43.91 -19.28 -15.84
C ALA A 215 44.69 -18.57 -14.73
N GLY A 216 44.64 -19.13 -13.52
CA GLY A 216 45.71 -18.90 -12.55
C GLY A 216 45.24 -18.66 -11.12
N GLY A 217 45.23 -19.75 -10.34
CA GLY A 217 46.01 -19.87 -9.11
C GLY A 217 45.69 -18.98 -7.91
N GLY A 218 45.48 -19.63 -6.74
CA GLY A 218 45.79 -19.01 -5.46
C GLY A 218 44.90 -19.46 -4.30
N HIS A 219 45.34 -20.49 -3.58
CA HIS A 219 44.87 -20.79 -2.22
C HIS A 219 45.23 -19.66 -1.23
N GLY A 220 44.32 -19.38 -0.30
CA GLY A 220 44.61 -18.66 0.94
C GLY A 220 43.45 -18.76 1.93
N PRO A 221 43.64 -19.33 3.14
CA PRO A 221 42.62 -19.41 4.18
C PRO A 221 42.78 -18.30 5.24
N GLY A 222 41.68 -17.94 5.91
CA GLY A 222 41.64 -17.05 7.09
C GLY A 222 40.65 -15.91 6.91
N ASP A 223 39.39 -16.08 7.32
CA ASP A 223 38.86 -15.58 8.61
C ASP A 223 39.19 -14.11 8.86
N ASP A 224 38.25 -13.21 8.54
CA ASP A 224 38.02 -11.87 9.17
C ASP A 224 37.05 -11.02 8.33
N SER A 225 35.78 -11.42 8.19
CA SER A 225 34.77 -10.54 7.58
C SER A 225 33.34 -10.84 8.02
N MET A 226 33.00 -10.48 9.27
CA MET A 226 31.62 -10.42 9.78
C MET A 226 31.21 -9.03 10.28
N GLY A 227 31.88 -7.97 9.80
CA GLY A 227 31.68 -6.62 10.32
C GLY A 227 31.50 -5.54 9.27
N ASN A 228 30.58 -5.69 8.29
CA ASN A 228 30.10 -4.54 7.50
C ASN A 228 28.89 -4.80 6.58
N VAL A 229 27.86 -5.56 7.01
CA VAL A 229 26.62 -5.76 6.22
C VAL A 229 25.44 -4.96 6.78
N LEU A 230 25.68 -3.69 7.12
CA LEU A 230 24.66 -2.65 7.23
C LEU A 230 24.99 -1.48 6.30
N ALA A 231 25.57 -1.78 5.13
CA ALA A 231 25.69 -0.80 4.06
C ALA A 231 24.28 -0.31 3.70
N GLU A 232 24.08 0.99 3.90
CA GLU A 232 22.85 1.74 3.73
C GLU A 232 22.10 1.31 2.47
N ARG A 233 20.95 0.67 2.67
CA ARG A 233 20.01 0.42 1.57
C ARG A 233 19.70 1.79 0.96
N PRO A 234 19.86 1.99 -0.36
CA PRO A 234 19.58 3.28 -0.98
C PRO A 234 18.16 3.70 -0.59
N PRO A 235 17.97 4.97 -0.17
CA PRO A 235 16.68 5.45 0.31
C PRO A 235 15.63 5.15 -0.74
N ARG A 236 14.62 4.36 -0.36
CA ARG A 236 13.52 4.00 -1.27
C ARG A 236 12.88 5.32 -1.72
N SER A 237 12.86 5.56 -3.03
CA SER A 237 12.17 6.71 -3.60
C SER A 237 10.69 6.64 -3.26
N ASN A 238 10.08 7.73 -2.79
CA ASN A 238 8.67 7.74 -2.40
C ASN A 238 7.80 7.37 -3.62
N LEU A 239 6.72 6.62 -3.38
CA LEU A 239 5.81 6.17 -4.45
C LEU A 239 5.18 7.33 -5.23
N LEU A 240 5.03 8.49 -4.59
CA LEU A 240 4.44 9.68 -5.20
C LEU A 240 5.46 10.55 -5.94
N THR A 241 6.75 10.48 -5.62
CA THR A 241 7.78 11.36 -6.21
C THR A 241 7.79 11.35 -7.75
N PRO A 242 7.61 10.21 -8.45
CA PRO A 242 7.54 10.21 -9.91
C PRO A 242 6.32 10.93 -10.49
N TYR A 243 5.30 11.19 -9.68
CA TYR A 243 4.01 11.75 -10.07
C TYR A 243 3.73 13.13 -9.44
N ALA A 244 4.53 13.54 -8.47
CA ALA A 244 4.35 14.77 -7.75
C ALA A 244 4.93 15.95 -8.54
N ALA A 245 4.12 16.97 -8.78
CA ALA A 245 4.56 18.24 -9.38
C ALA A 245 5.34 19.11 -8.39
N ALA A 246 5.02 18.98 -7.09
CA ALA A 246 5.71 19.63 -5.99
C ALA A 246 5.65 18.72 -4.75
N GLU A 247 6.73 18.67 -3.99
CA GLU A 247 6.77 18.01 -2.68
C GLU A 247 7.58 18.85 -1.70
N GLY A 248 7.21 18.82 -0.41
CA GLY A 248 7.91 19.57 0.62
C GLY A 248 7.25 19.47 1.98
N TRP A 249 7.97 19.92 3.01
CA TRP A 249 7.41 20.07 4.35
C TRP A 249 6.55 21.33 4.43
N ALA A 250 5.34 21.21 4.96
CA ALA A 250 4.51 22.35 5.31
C ALA A 250 3.98 22.20 6.75
N GLN A 251 3.82 23.31 7.44
CA GLN A 251 3.15 23.37 8.74
C GLN A 251 1.69 23.77 8.53
N MET A 252 0.76 22.99 9.10
CA MET A 252 -0.65 23.35 9.14
C MET A 252 -0.87 24.41 10.22
N VAL A 253 -1.24 25.63 9.83
CA VAL A 253 -1.47 26.71 10.78
C VAL A 253 -2.79 26.44 11.51
N GLY A 254 -2.76 26.47 12.85
CA GLY A 254 -3.92 26.18 13.69
C GLY A 254 -3.90 24.84 14.43
N GLY A 255 -2.81 24.08 14.38
CA GLY A 255 -2.63 22.91 15.26
C GLY A 255 -3.12 21.57 14.69
N GLY A 256 -3.25 21.47 13.36
CA GLY A 256 -3.75 20.28 12.66
C GLY A 256 -5.21 20.39 12.21
N PHE A 257 -5.81 19.27 11.83
CA PHE A 257 -7.19 19.24 11.36
C PHE A 257 -8.17 19.31 12.54
N PRO A 258 -9.25 20.10 12.49
CA PRO A 258 -10.26 20.09 13.53
C PRO A 258 -10.90 18.72 13.65
N ARG A 259 -11.37 18.44 14.85
CA ARG A 259 -11.99 17.18 15.16
C ARG A 259 -13.29 16.96 14.36
N PRO A 260 -13.51 15.74 13.81
CA PRO A 260 -14.80 15.38 13.26
C PRO A 260 -15.90 15.37 14.34
N SER A 261 -17.10 15.79 13.96
CA SER A 261 -18.29 15.75 14.81
C SER A 261 -18.56 14.32 15.31
N GLY A 262 -18.70 14.13 16.63
CA GLY A 262 -19.11 12.85 17.24
C GLY A 262 -18.06 12.13 18.10
N MET A 263 -16.82 12.62 18.18
CA MET A 263 -15.82 12.11 19.11
C MET A 263 -15.73 13.02 20.36
N THR A 264 -15.43 12.50 21.57
CA THR A 264 -15.29 13.25 22.86
C THR A 264 -13.81 13.31 23.35
N GLY A 265 -13.26 14.46 23.80
CA GLY A 265 -11.79 14.68 24.00
C GLY A 265 -11.11 15.81 23.18
N VAL A 266 -9.77 15.76 22.96
CA VAL A 266 -8.90 16.81 22.37
C VAL A 266 -9.45 17.47 21.07
N GLN A 267 -9.28 18.80 20.92
CA GLN A 267 -9.90 19.63 19.87
C GLN A 267 -9.30 19.48 18.46
N THR A 268 -8.03 19.07 18.33
CA THR A 268 -7.35 18.96 17.04
C THR A 268 -6.81 17.54 16.80
N VAL A 269 -7.04 17.06 15.58
CA VAL A 269 -6.61 15.76 15.07
C VAL A 269 -5.33 15.97 14.27
N THR A 270 -4.21 15.63 14.89
CA THR A 270 -2.91 15.52 14.22
C THR A 270 -2.76 14.10 13.68
N TYR A 271 -1.79 13.86 12.76
CA TYR A 271 -1.50 12.50 12.30
C TYR A 271 -1.25 11.54 13.46
N ARG A 272 -0.56 11.99 14.51
CA ARG A 272 -0.31 11.18 15.71
C ARG A 272 -1.60 10.80 16.43
N HIS A 273 -2.61 11.66 16.43
CA HIS A 273 -3.94 11.31 16.93
C HIS A 273 -4.64 10.33 16.00
N VAL A 274 -4.63 10.54 14.67
CA VAL A 274 -5.24 9.58 13.72
C VAL A 274 -4.59 8.20 13.85
N SER A 275 -3.26 8.13 13.94
CA SER A 275 -2.57 6.87 14.16
C SER A 275 -2.91 6.29 15.53
N SER A 276 -2.89 7.09 16.61
CA SER A 276 -3.17 6.62 17.98
C SER A 276 -4.60 6.20 18.25
N ILE A 277 -5.60 6.81 17.60
CA ILE A 277 -7.03 6.48 17.80
C ILE A 277 -7.34 5.07 17.26
N PHE A 278 -6.60 4.63 16.24
CA PHE A 278 -6.90 3.40 15.51
C PHE A 278 -5.77 2.36 15.54
N SER A 279 -4.63 2.67 16.15
CA SER A 279 -3.58 1.68 16.42
C SER A 279 -3.96 0.87 17.66
N GLU A 280 -4.51 -0.31 17.46
CA GLU A 280 -4.59 -1.39 18.48
C GLU A 280 -3.20 -2.00 18.80
N ILE A 281 -2.10 -1.40 18.33
CA ILE A 281 -0.73 -1.86 18.59
C ILE A 281 -0.17 -1.09 19.78
N THR A 282 0.09 -1.81 20.87
CA THR A 282 0.75 -1.34 22.10
C THR A 282 1.94 -0.44 21.81
N HIS A 283 1.94 0.75 22.44
CA HIS A 283 3.01 1.75 22.42
C HIS A 283 4.42 1.13 22.51
N ASN A 284 5.19 1.15 21.42
CA ASN A 284 6.65 1.00 21.41
C ASN A 284 7.22 1.40 20.04
N THR A 285 7.21 2.70 19.71
CA THR A 285 8.05 3.25 18.62
C THR A 285 8.27 4.75 18.82
N SER A 286 9.17 5.09 19.74
CA SER A 286 9.78 6.42 19.84
C SER A 286 10.99 6.49 18.90
N GLY A 287 10.78 6.79 17.62
CA GLY A 287 11.88 6.78 16.64
C GLY A 287 11.63 7.50 15.32
N LEU A 288 10.75 8.51 15.29
CA LEU A 288 10.58 9.33 14.08
C LEU A 288 11.78 10.29 13.90
N PRO A 289 12.25 10.52 12.66
CA PRO A 289 13.36 11.43 12.38
C PRO A 289 13.02 12.87 12.80
N ARG A 290 14.01 13.57 13.35
CA ARG A 290 13.89 15.00 13.72
C ARG A 290 13.59 15.83 12.48
N SER A 291 12.54 16.64 12.54
CA SER A 291 12.25 17.67 11.52
C SER A 291 13.41 18.67 11.42
N PRO A 292 13.85 19.05 10.21
CA PRO A 292 14.98 19.96 9.99
C PRO A 292 14.71 21.43 10.37
N LEU A 293 13.49 21.77 10.81
CA LEU A 293 13.10 23.15 11.16
C LEU A 293 13.22 23.50 12.65
N GLY A 294 13.76 22.58 13.48
CA GLY A 294 14.10 22.90 14.86
C GLY A 294 15.45 23.62 14.95
N ALA A 295 15.45 24.92 15.22
CA ALA A 295 16.67 25.65 15.54
C ALA A 295 17.43 24.95 16.70
N PRO A 296 18.76 24.79 16.62
CA PRO A 296 19.53 24.11 17.65
C PRO A 296 19.85 25.10 18.77
N GLY A 297 19.08 25.06 19.86
CA GLY A 297 19.49 25.76 21.07
C GLY A 297 18.31 26.23 21.91
N GLU A 298 17.86 25.38 22.83
CA GLU A 298 17.39 25.78 24.17
C GLU A 298 17.04 24.51 24.95
N SER A 299 18.02 24.03 25.70
CA SER A 299 17.80 23.10 26.80
C SER A 299 18.75 23.51 27.90
N ALA A 300 18.30 24.47 28.70
CA ALA A 300 18.93 24.82 29.96
C ALA A 300 17.83 25.04 31.01
N LEU A 301 17.79 24.09 31.96
CA LEU A 301 17.56 24.27 33.39
C LEU A 301 16.42 25.22 33.82
N SER A 302 15.30 24.62 34.24
CA SER A 302 14.30 25.29 35.07
C SER A 302 14.72 25.27 36.55
N ALA A 303 14.88 26.46 37.13
CA ALA A 303 14.82 26.69 38.57
C ALA A 303 13.59 27.57 38.89
N PRO A 304 12.94 27.44 40.06
CA PRO A 304 11.72 28.18 40.36
C PRO A 304 12.01 29.41 41.23
N ALA A 305 11.59 30.62 40.83
CA ALA A 305 11.30 31.69 41.79
C ALA A 305 10.53 32.88 41.20
N SER A 306 9.57 33.34 42.00
CA SER A 306 9.12 34.72 42.21
C SER A 306 8.10 35.34 41.24
N ARG A 307 6.88 35.49 41.79
CA ARG A 307 5.75 36.29 41.31
C ARG A 307 6.06 37.79 41.32
N GLY A 308 5.69 38.47 40.23
CA GLY A 308 5.37 39.89 40.18
C GLY A 308 4.17 40.10 39.23
N PRO A 309 3.33 41.14 39.43
CA PRO A 309 2.19 41.41 38.57
C PRO A 309 2.60 42.36 37.43
N ALA A 310 2.56 41.90 36.18
CA ALA A 310 2.71 42.78 35.02
C ALA A 310 1.93 42.25 33.82
N GLU A 311 1.29 43.21 33.16
CA GLU A 311 0.83 43.32 31.77
C GLU A 311 0.68 42.06 30.90
N ALA A 312 -0.49 41.99 30.26
CA ALA A 312 -0.85 41.02 29.23
C ALA A 312 -0.01 41.21 27.96
N THR A 313 1.26 40.84 27.99
CA THR A 313 2.03 40.55 26.78
C THR A 313 1.48 39.27 26.15
N ALA A 314 1.08 39.37 24.88
CA ALA A 314 0.63 38.24 24.06
C ALA A 314 1.67 37.11 24.13
N THR A 315 1.36 36.08 24.90
CA THR A 315 2.19 34.88 25.00
C THR A 315 2.19 34.21 23.64
N HIS A 316 3.32 34.31 22.92
CA HIS A 316 3.60 33.48 21.75
C HIS A 316 3.47 32.02 22.18
N ALA A 317 2.34 31.40 21.84
CA ALA A 317 2.11 29.99 22.07
C ALA A 317 3.22 29.21 21.35
N VAL A 318 4.08 28.56 22.13
CA VAL A 318 5.13 27.68 21.59
C VAL A 318 4.44 26.65 20.70
N SER A 319 4.69 26.74 19.40
CA SER A 319 4.12 25.84 18.41
C SER A 319 4.51 24.42 18.76
N LYS A 320 3.50 23.58 19.05
CA LYS A 320 3.73 22.16 19.29
C LYS A 320 4.33 21.56 18.02
N ARG A 321 5.35 20.73 18.17
CA ARG A 321 6.09 20.08 17.07
C ARG A 321 5.23 19.19 16.15
N ASP A 322 3.94 19.02 16.44
CA ASP A 322 3.07 18.02 15.81
C ASP A 322 2.29 18.54 14.58
N ASP A 323 2.57 19.76 14.12
CA ASP A 323 1.79 20.43 13.05
C ASP A 323 2.41 20.34 11.66
N PHE A 324 3.54 19.63 11.52
CA PHE A 324 4.22 19.46 10.23
C PHE A 324 3.71 18.24 9.48
N ALA A 325 3.48 18.40 8.19
CA ALA A 325 3.14 17.34 7.26
C ALA A 325 4.06 17.41 6.03
N TRP A 326 4.41 16.25 5.50
CA TRP A 326 4.96 16.14 4.16
C TRP A 326 3.80 16.28 3.17
N VAL A 327 3.88 17.29 2.31
CA VAL A 327 2.82 17.60 1.34
C VAL A 327 3.32 17.23 -0.05
N SER A 328 2.49 16.50 -0.80
CA SER A 328 2.78 16.09 -2.17
C SER A 328 1.63 16.48 -3.09
N LEU A 329 1.90 17.28 -4.12
CA LEU A 329 0.92 17.67 -5.12
C LEU A 329 0.98 16.72 -6.31
N CYS A 330 -0.04 15.88 -6.48
CA CYS A 330 -0.15 14.94 -7.58
C CYS A 330 -1.38 15.29 -8.43
N TYR A 331 -1.15 15.85 -9.63
CA TYR A 331 -2.22 16.39 -10.49
C TYR A 331 -3.08 17.43 -9.75
N THR A 332 -4.36 17.13 -9.53
CA THR A 332 -5.33 17.99 -8.82
C THR A 332 -5.56 17.53 -7.38
N LEU A 333 -4.73 16.63 -6.85
CA LEU A 333 -4.83 16.14 -5.48
C LEU A 333 -3.62 16.62 -4.66
N LEU A 334 -3.90 17.23 -3.51
CA LEU A 334 -2.90 17.60 -2.52
C LEU A 334 -2.89 16.56 -1.39
N PHE A 335 -1.86 15.74 -1.31
CA PHE A 335 -1.71 14.69 -0.32
C PHE A 335 -0.93 15.15 0.91
N PHE A 336 -1.34 14.69 2.09
CA PHE A 336 -0.67 14.93 3.37
C PHE A 336 -0.16 13.60 3.93
N SER A 337 1.13 13.55 4.23
CA SER A 337 1.84 12.37 4.73
C SER A 337 2.65 12.74 5.98
N ALA A 338 2.86 11.78 6.88
CA ALA A 338 3.63 12.03 8.10
C ALA A 338 5.15 12.13 7.84
N ALA A 339 5.60 11.52 6.76
CA ALA A 339 6.99 11.49 6.35
C ALA A 339 7.08 11.25 4.83
N PRO A 340 8.14 11.73 4.16
CA PRO A 340 8.36 11.49 2.73
C PRO A 340 8.46 9.99 2.40
N GLN A 341 9.35 9.28 3.11
CA GLN A 341 9.83 7.94 2.71
C GLN A 341 8.95 6.79 3.18
N THR A 342 8.20 7.00 4.25
CA THR A 342 7.54 5.92 5.00
C THR A 342 6.05 6.17 5.24
N GLY A 343 5.55 7.38 4.96
CA GLY A 343 4.16 7.73 5.18
C GLY A 343 3.32 7.46 3.94
N ALA A 344 2.40 6.50 4.03
CA ALA A 344 1.22 6.57 3.16
C ALA A 344 0.46 7.88 3.47
N PRO A 345 -0.10 8.56 2.46
CA PRO A 345 -0.93 9.73 2.71
C PRO A 345 -2.07 9.38 3.66
N TYR A 346 -2.27 10.22 4.67
CA TYR A 346 -3.36 10.08 5.65
C TYR A 346 -4.50 11.06 5.38
N ALA A 347 -4.29 12.04 4.51
CA ALA A 347 -5.33 12.95 4.06
C ALA A 347 -5.05 13.44 2.64
N PHE A 348 -6.10 13.88 1.94
CA PHE A 348 -5.95 14.61 0.70
C PHE A 348 -7.03 15.69 0.49
N VAL A 349 -6.74 16.65 -0.39
CA VAL A 349 -7.67 17.70 -0.82
C VAL A 349 -7.78 17.69 -2.35
N GLU A 350 -9.01 17.77 -2.87
CA GLU A 350 -9.28 17.93 -4.30
C GLU A 350 -9.20 19.41 -4.68
N LEU A 351 -8.12 19.79 -5.37
CA LEU A 351 -7.82 21.20 -5.66
C LEU A 351 -8.77 21.84 -6.66
N ARG A 352 -9.52 21.08 -7.45
CA ARG A 352 -10.55 21.64 -8.36
C ARG A 352 -11.67 22.36 -7.62
N LYS A 353 -11.88 22.03 -6.35
CA LYS A 353 -12.90 22.62 -5.47
C LYS A 353 -12.32 23.68 -4.53
N VAL A 354 -11.07 24.09 -4.75
CA VAL A 354 -10.33 24.95 -3.84
C VAL A 354 -9.59 26.01 -4.64
N CYS A 355 -9.45 27.22 -4.12
CA CYS A 355 -8.63 28.27 -4.70
C CYS A 355 -7.67 28.85 -3.66
N VAL A 356 -6.57 29.43 -4.14
CA VAL A 356 -5.62 30.18 -3.30
C VAL A 356 -6.22 31.56 -3.03
N ALA A 357 -6.59 31.82 -1.77
CA ALA A 357 -7.23 33.07 -1.35
C ALA A 357 -6.23 34.15 -0.95
N ASN A 358 -5.15 33.76 -0.27
CA ASN A 358 -4.14 34.69 0.24
C ASN A 358 -2.74 34.07 0.18
N LEU A 359 -1.75 34.91 -0.07
CA LEU A 359 -0.32 34.58 -0.06
C LEU A 359 0.39 35.62 0.81
N ASP A 360 0.66 35.27 2.05
CA ASP A 360 1.39 36.11 2.99
C ASP A 360 2.88 35.80 2.90
N GLN A 361 3.63 36.70 2.26
CA GLN A 361 5.07 36.56 2.06
C GLN A 361 5.88 36.79 3.34
N GLU A 362 5.36 37.55 4.30
CA GLU A 362 6.07 37.84 5.55
C GLU A 362 6.03 36.64 6.48
N SER A 363 4.85 36.02 6.62
CA SER A 363 4.69 34.83 7.47
C SER A 363 4.98 33.51 6.75
N LEU A 364 5.16 33.55 5.43
CA LEU A 364 5.29 32.40 4.52
C LEU A 364 4.07 31.48 4.55
N ILE A 365 2.88 32.06 4.67
CA ILE A 365 1.60 31.33 4.76
C ILE A 365 0.83 31.48 3.44
N MET A 366 0.37 30.35 2.89
CA MET A 366 -0.64 30.31 1.85
C MET A 366 -1.98 29.86 2.43
N SER A 367 -3.05 30.52 1.99
CA SER A 367 -4.41 30.25 2.42
C SER A 367 -5.24 29.65 1.29
N LEU A 368 -5.82 28.48 1.54
CA LEU A 368 -6.71 27.77 0.64
C LEU A 368 -8.16 27.88 1.14
N VAL A 369 -9.09 28.16 0.22
CA VAL A 369 -10.53 28.28 0.51
C VAL A 369 -11.34 27.54 -0.56
N GLY A 370 -12.58 27.16 -0.29
CA GLY A 370 -13.39 26.49 -1.31
C GLY A 370 -13.67 27.42 -2.49
N ALA A 371 -13.54 26.87 -3.70
CA ALA A 371 -13.90 27.58 -4.91
C ALA A 371 -15.44 27.72 -4.98
N PRO A 372 -15.97 28.86 -5.45
CA PRO A 372 -17.39 28.94 -5.78
C PRO A 372 -17.69 27.90 -6.86
N GLU A 373 -18.73 27.10 -6.67
CA GLU A 373 -19.15 26.14 -7.69
C GLU A 373 -19.54 26.93 -8.95
N SER A 374 -18.77 26.77 -10.02
CA SER A 374 -19.15 27.32 -11.32
C SER A 374 -20.41 26.58 -11.79
N GLU A 375 -21.52 27.31 -11.92
CA GLU A 375 -22.81 26.82 -12.42
C GLU A 375 -22.70 26.11 -13.79
N ASP A 376 -21.56 26.24 -14.48
CA ASP A 376 -21.22 25.59 -15.74
C ASP A 376 -21.34 24.06 -15.73
N THR A 377 -21.32 23.40 -14.56
CA THR A 377 -21.47 21.93 -14.50
C THR A 377 -22.92 21.46 -14.68
N GLU A 378 -23.91 22.33 -14.46
CA GLU A 378 -25.32 21.98 -14.63
C GLU A 378 -25.76 22.06 -16.10
N ALA A 379 -25.07 22.87 -16.92
CA ALA A 379 -25.36 23.04 -18.34
C ALA A 379 -25.17 21.75 -19.18
N ASP A 380 -24.23 20.88 -18.81
CA ASP A 380 -23.99 19.60 -19.50
C ASP A 380 -25.02 18.50 -19.11
N LEU A 381 -25.67 18.63 -17.96
CA LEU A 381 -26.76 17.73 -17.53
C LEU A 381 -28.11 18.13 -18.13
N VAL A 382 -28.34 19.41 -18.38
CA VAL A 382 -29.59 19.92 -19.00
C VAL A 382 -29.65 19.62 -20.51
N ALA A 383 -28.50 19.38 -21.16
CA ALA A 383 -28.45 18.94 -22.57
C ALA A 383 -29.07 17.54 -22.82
N ALA A 384 -29.45 16.79 -21.78
CA ALA A 384 -30.06 15.45 -21.88
C ALA A 384 -31.60 15.44 -21.95
N GLY A 385 -32.26 16.55 -22.30
CA GLY A 385 -33.60 16.52 -22.92
C GLY A 385 -34.81 16.61 -21.98
N GLY A 386 -34.95 17.72 -21.26
CA GLY A 386 -36.19 18.09 -20.55
C GLY A 386 -36.81 19.37 -21.13
N ALA A 387 -38.06 19.30 -21.56
CA ALA A 387 -38.79 20.33 -22.30
C ALA A 387 -38.88 21.70 -21.59
N ALA A 388 -38.77 22.75 -22.41
CA ALA A 388 -38.92 24.14 -22.04
C ALA A 388 -40.32 24.48 -21.50
N ALA A 389 -40.38 25.21 -20.40
CA ALA A 389 -41.55 25.97 -19.98
C ALA A 389 -41.19 27.48 -20.01
N PRO A 390 -42.06 28.35 -20.56
CA PRO A 390 -41.85 29.80 -20.53
C PRO A 390 -42.50 30.40 -19.28
N ALA A 391 -41.86 31.41 -18.67
CA ALA A 391 -42.56 32.65 -18.29
C ALA A 391 -41.64 33.63 -17.54
N ASP A 392 -41.49 34.78 -18.17
CA ASP A 392 -41.53 36.15 -17.64
C ASP A 392 -41.58 36.35 -16.12
N GLY A 393 -40.67 37.20 -15.64
CA GLY A 393 -40.70 37.72 -14.28
C GLY A 393 -39.60 38.74 -14.02
N ASP A 394 -39.81 39.95 -14.54
CA ASP A 394 -39.10 41.20 -14.24
C ASP A 394 -38.66 41.30 -12.77
N ARG A 395 -37.35 41.18 -12.50
CA ARG A 395 -36.78 41.34 -11.16
C ARG A 395 -35.56 42.26 -11.19
N SER A 396 -35.82 43.46 -10.69
CA SER A 396 -34.87 44.55 -10.44
C SER A 396 -33.68 44.10 -9.57
N PRO A 397 -32.42 44.46 -9.92
CA PRO A 397 -31.23 44.09 -9.17
C PRO A 397 -31.08 44.95 -7.91
N SER A 398 -31.63 44.47 -6.80
CA SER A 398 -31.34 45.01 -5.48
C SER A 398 -29.93 44.60 -5.04
N ALA A 399 -28.98 45.54 -5.16
CA ALA A 399 -27.60 45.43 -4.72
C ALA A 399 -27.51 45.36 -3.17
N SER A 400 -27.87 44.21 -2.61
CA SER A 400 -27.55 43.89 -1.22
C SER A 400 -26.15 43.25 -1.18
N ASN A 401 -25.24 43.85 -0.41
CA ASN A 401 -23.91 43.31 -0.08
C ASN A 401 -24.03 42.02 0.72
N LYS A 402 -24.55 40.97 0.10
CA LYS A 402 -24.61 39.64 0.67
C LYS A 402 -23.19 39.09 0.58
N ALA A 403 -22.49 39.11 1.71
CA ALA A 403 -21.20 38.44 1.84
C ALA A 403 -21.38 37.02 1.30
N ALA A 404 -20.78 36.74 0.14
CA ALA A 404 -20.92 35.47 -0.53
C ALA A 404 -20.48 34.39 0.46
N ALA A 405 -21.41 33.50 0.81
CA ALA A 405 -21.11 32.40 1.72
C ALA A 405 -19.95 31.61 1.11
N GLN A 406 -18.82 31.58 1.80
CA GLN A 406 -17.61 30.93 1.30
C GLN A 406 -17.80 29.42 1.33
N THR A 407 -17.56 28.75 0.21
CA THR A 407 -17.59 27.28 0.14
C THR A 407 -16.49 26.72 1.04
N PRO A 408 -16.76 25.70 1.88
CA PRO A 408 -15.72 25.09 2.69
C PRO A 408 -14.74 24.25 1.85
N VAL A 409 -13.49 24.17 2.30
CA VAL A 409 -12.48 23.23 1.83
C VAL A 409 -12.79 21.84 2.40
N THR A 410 -13.12 20.88 1.53
CA THR A 410 -13.30 19.49 1.92
C THR A 410 -11.97 18.74 1.92
N ILE A 411 -11.62 18.18 3.07
CA ILE A 411 -10.44 17.35 3.29
C ILE A 411 -10.91 15.92 3.53
N VAL A 412 -10.33 14.97 2.80
CA VAL A 412 -10.65 13.55 2.97
C VAL A 412 -9.55 12.89 3.79
N LEU A 413 -9.87 12.47 5.00
CA LEU A 413 -9.00 11.68 5.87
C LEU A 413 -9.07 10.21 5.48
N LEU A 414 -7.93 9.58 5.27
CA LEU A 414 -7.78 8.17 4.95
C LEU A 414 -7.50 7.40 6.25
N LEU A 415 -8.48 6.60 6.69
CA LEU A 415 -8.37 5.87 7.95
C LEU A 415 -7.60 4.54 7.75
N PRO A 416 -6.90 4.04 8.79
CA PRO A 416 -6.15 2.79 8.69
C PRO A 416 -6.99 1.56 8.34
N ASP A 417 -8.28 1.57 8.67
CA ASP A 417 -9.24 0.51 8.36
C ASP A 417 -9.78 0.57 6.93
N GLY A 418 -9.39 1.58 6.16
CA GLY A 418 -9.81 1.77 4.78
C GLY A 418 -11.09 2.51 4.54
N ARG A 419 -11.73 2.95 5.61
CA ARG A 419 -12.77 3.96 5.50
C ARG A 419 -12.11 5.32 5.23
N TRP A 420 -12.92 6.25 4.76
CA TRP A 420 -12.54 7.64 4.66
C TRP A 420 -13.53 8.50 5.45
N GLN A 421 -13.06 9.66 5.88
CA GLN A 421 -13.87 10.64 6.57
C GLN A 421 -13.67 12.01 5.96
N GLU A 422 -14.75 12.68 5.63
CA GLU A 422 -14.72 14.05 5.12
C GLU A 422 -14.72 15.05 6.27
N LEU A 423 -13.90 16.08 6.12
CA LEU A 423 -13.77 17.18 7.05
C LEU A 423 -13.86 18.49 6.28
N ASN A 424 -14.78 19.36 6.68
CA ASN A 424 -15.00 20.64 6.01
C ASN A 424 -14.36 21.77 6.82
N LEU A 425 -13.41 22.48 6.21
CA LEU A 425 -12.76 23.65 6.79
C LEU A 425 -13.21 24.92 6.09
N GLN A 426 -13.40 26.02 6.81
CA GLN A 426 -13.64 27.32 6.16
C GLN A 426 -12.40 27.78 5.38
N LYS A 427 -11.22 27.45 5.89
CA LYS A 427 -9.93 27.88 5.39
C LYS A 427 -8.85 26.87 5.80
N LEU A 428 -7.93 26.57 4.90
CA LEU A 428 -6.76 25.75 5.16
C LEU A 428 -5.49 26.58 4.96
N ASP A 429 -4.78 26.87 6.04
CA ASP A 429 -3.56 27.66 6.02
C ASP A 429 -2.32 26.75 6.11
N LEU A 430 -1.44 26.88 5.13
CA LEU A 430 -0.19 26.11 5.03
C LEU A 430 0.99 27.07 5.10
N ARG A 431 1.86 26.88 6.09
CA ARG A 431 3.11 27.61 6.21
C ARG A 431 4.26 26.80 5.63
N VAL A 432 5.04 27.41 4.75
CA VAL A 432 6.20 26.78 4.12
C VAL A 432 7.52 27.35 4.65
N PRO A 433 8.64 26.62 4.51
CA PRO A 433 9.92 26.98 5.12
C PRO A 433 10.59 28.21 4.50
N THR A 434 10.41 28.43 3.19
CA THR A 434 11.12 29.48 2.44
C THR A 434 10.20 30.22 1.49
N ALA A 435 10.58 31.46 1.15
CA ALA A 435 9.87 32.27 0.15
C ALA A 435 9.90 31.63 -1.25
N GLY A 436 11.01 30.95 -1.60
CA GLY A 436 11.12 30.20 -2.85
C GLY A 436 10.12 29.04 -2.94
N GLU A 437 9.95 28.31 -1.83
CA GLU A 437 8.92 27.28 -1.73
C GLU A 437 7.50 27.87 -1.80
N LEU A 438 7.24 29.01 -1.15
CA LEU A 438 5.94 29.69 -1.23
C LEU A 438 5.57 30.03 -2.68
N ALA A 439 6.52 30.61 -3.43
CA ALA A 439 6.34 30.94 -4.83
C ALA A 439 6.09 29.70 -5.69
N MET A 440 6.88 28.65 -5.50
CA MET A 440 6.75 27.36 -6.19
C MET A 440 5.37 26.73 -5.93
N TRP A 441 5.00 26.56 -4.65
CA TRP A 441 3.71 26.01 -4.26
C TRP A 441 2.54 26.85 -4.76
N SER A 442 2.61 28.17 -4.66
CA SER A 442 1.53 29.05 -5.15
C SER A 442 1.27 28.85 -6.65
N THR A 443 2.34 28.74 -7.45
CA THR A 443 2.25 28.57 -8.90
C THR A 443 1.61 27.22 -9.24
N HIS A 444 2.06 26.15 -8.59
CA HIS A 444 1.52 24.81 -8.85
C HIS A 444 0.09 24.64 -8.34
N LEU A 445 -0.26 25.20 -7.17
CA LEU A 445 -1.62 25.11 -6.62
C LEU A 445 -2.63 25.92 -7.46
N ILE A 446 -2.26 27.12 -7.94
CA ILE A 446 -3.11 27.91 -8.83
C ILE A 446 -3.35 27.17 -10.16
N ALA A 447 -2.29 26.58 -10.74
CA ALA A 447 -2.43 25.76 -11.93
C ALA A 447 -3.34 24.53 -11.69
N ALA A 448 -3.22 23.91 -10.51
CA ALA A 448 -4.02 22.75 -10.11
C ALA A 448 -5.48 23.07 -9.85
N SER A 449 -5.79 24.19 -9.20
CA SER A 449 -7.16 24.64 -8.98
C SER A 449 -7.89 24.97 -10.27
N GLN A 450 -7.15 25.45 -11.28
CA GLN A 450 -7.69 25.76 -12.60
C GLN A 450 -7.77 24.53 -13.53
N GLY A 451 -7.37 23.34 -13.05
CA GLY A 451 -7.32 22.13 -13.88
C GLY A 451 -6.29 22.18 -15.00
N ARG A 452 -5.32 23.12 -14.95
CA ARG A 452 -4.28 23.36 -15.98
C ARG A 452 -3.00 22.56 -15.74
N VAL A 453 -3.01 21.57 -14.85
CA VAL A 453 -1.81 20.77 -14.56
C VAL A 453 -1.50 19.88 -15.74
N ALA A 454 -0.37 20.12 -16.39
CA ALA A 454 0.17 19.19 -17.36
C ALA A 454 0.39 17.85 -16.67
N ARG A 455 -0.17 16.79 -17.25
CA ARG A 455 0.07 15.42 -16.82
C ARG A 455 1.58 15.18 -16.80
N PRO A 456 2.20 14.77 -15.66
CA PRO A 456 3.59 14.38 -15.65
C PRO A 456 3.79 13.30 -16.70
N SER A 457 4.66 13.56 -17.67
CA SER A 457 5.01 12.52 -18.62
C SER A 457 5.76 11.45 -17.84
N PRO A 458 5.33 10.18 -17.90
CA PRO A 458 6.03 9.12 -17.19
C PRO A 458 7.50 9.16 -17.61
N PRO A 459 8.44 8.95 -16.66
CA PRO A 459 9.86 8.97 -16.98
C PRO A 459 10.07 8.01 -18.15
N LYS A 460 10.52 8.55 -19.30
CA LYS A 460 10.82 7.71 -20.46
C LYS A 460 11.80 6.65 -19.95
N PRO A 461 11.44 5.35 -20.02
CA PRO A 461 12.36 4.29 -19.60
C PRO A 461 13.67 4.55 -20.33
N GLY A 462 14.73 4.80 -19.56
CA GLY A 462 15.97 5.38 -20.05
C GLY A 462 16.33 4.75 -21.39
N GLY A 463 16.28 5.56 -22.45
CA GLY A 463 16.60 5.10 -23.79
C GLY A 463 17.96 4.46 -23.72
N GLY A 464 17.99 3.12 -23.84
CA GLY A 464 19.22 2.35 -23.90
C GLY A 464 20.15 3.04 -24.88
N GLY A 465 21.41 3.19 -24.45
CA GLY A 465 22.41 4.04 -25.05
C GLY A 465 22.31 4.14 -26.56
N SER A 466 22.38 5.37 -27.04
CA SER A 466 22.67 5.71 -28.43
C SER A 466 23.73 4.74 -28.95
N ARG A 467 23.29 3.81 -29.80
CA ARG A 467 24.13 2.95 -30.61
C ARG A 467 25.18 3.86 -31.27
N PRO A 468 26.50 3.63 -31.06
CA PRO A 468 27.52 4.49 -31.64
C PRO A 468 27.32 4.52 -33.16
N SER A 469 27.22 5.73 -33.71
CA SER A 469 27.13 5.96 -35.14
C SER A 469 28.29 5.23 -35.85
N PRO A 470 28.04 4.56 -36.99
CA PRO A 470 29.10 3.94 -37.76
C PRO A 470 30.13 5.02 -38.16
N ARG A 471 31.40 4.76 -37.83
CA ARG A 471 32.52 5.58 -38.31
C ARG A 471 32.50 5.58 -39.85
N PRO A 472 32.68 6.74 -40.50
CA PRO A 472 32.91 6.76 -41.94
C PRO A 472 34.24 6.07 -42.25
N ASP A 473 34.21 5.08 -43.13
CA ASP A 473 35.40 4.46 -43.70
C ASP A 473 36.28 5.52 -44.35
N GLY A 474 37.48 5.70 -43.80
CA GLY A 474 38.52 6.53 -44.38
C GLY A 474 39.05 5.85 -45.64
N GLY A 475 38.81 6.50 -46.78
CA GLY A 475 39.43 6.16 -48.05
C GLY A 475 40.95 6.25 -47.95
N VAL A 476 41.61 5.16 -48.33
CA VAL A 476 43.05 5.08 -48.55
C VAL A 476 43.31 5.55 -49.99
N GLU A 477 43.65 6.82 -50.18
CA GLU A 477 44.36 7.28 -51.38
C GLU A 477 45.86 7.06 -51.13
N GLY A 478 46.40 6.02 -51.79
CA GLY A 478 47.83 5.81 -51.92
C GLY A 478 48.33 6.41 -53.23
N GLU A 479 49.02 7.55 -53.15
CA GLU A 479 49.97 8.00 -54.16
C GLU A 479 51.22 7.10 -54.13
N PRO A 480 51.69 6.54 -55.25
CA PRO A 480 53.06 6.05 -55.37
C PRO A 480 53.95 7.14 -55.95
N GLY A 481 54.91 7.55 -55.11
CA GLY A 481 55.99 8.45 -55.47
C GLY A 481 56.92 7.89 -56.57
N GLN A 482 57.48 8.87 -57.27
CA GLN A 482 58.57 8.76 -58.22
C GLN A 482 59.79 8.04 -57.64
N ALA A 483 60.43 7.22 -58.48
CA ALA A 483 61.84 6.85 -58.35
C ALA A 483 62.50 6.91 -59.74
N THR A 484 63.47 7.82 -59.86
CA THR A 484 64.78 7.67 -60.55
C THR A 484 64.88 6.63 -61.68
N VAL A 485 65.11 7.08 -62.92
CA VAL A 485 66.44 7.33 -63.56
C VAL A 485 66.26 8.38 -64.64
#